data_AF-A0A4Q5TBZ6-F1
#
_entry.id   AF-A0A4Q5TBZ6-F1
#
_cell.length_a   1.000
_cell.length_b   1.000
_cell.length_c   1.000
_cell.angle_alpha   90.00
_cell.angle_beta   90.00
_cell.angle_gamma   90.00
#
_symmetry.space_group_name_H-M   'P 1'
#
loop_
_entity.id
_entity.type
_entity.pdbx_description
1 polymer ?
#
loop_
_entity_poly.entity_id
_entity_poly.type
_entity_poly.pdbx_seq_one_letter_code
_entity_poly.pdbx_strand_id
1 'polypeptide(L)' 'MVARIFETPWALLGTEGTDLGATPWLRIDQGRIDGFARVTGDHEWIHVDPVRAATGPFGTTIAHGYLTLSLVN' A
#
# COMPACT_ATOMS: atom_id res chain seq x y z
N MET A 1 9.59 -6.88 -15.78
CA MET A 1 8.90 -6.09 -16.82
C MET A 1 9.74 -4.87 -17.12
N VAL A 2 9.69 -4.38 -18.36
CA VAL A 2 10.43 -3.18 -18.78
C VAL A 2 9.56 -1.97 -18.45
N ALA A 3 10.11 -0.99 -17.74
CA ALA A 3 9.42 0.25 -17.46
C ALA A 3 9.13 0.98 -18.78
N ARG A 4 7.90 1.46 -18.95
CA ARG A 4 7.58 2.40 -20.02
C ARG A 4 8.11 3.77 -19.61
N ILE A 5 8.99 4.33 -20.43
CA ILE A 5 9.60 5.64 -20.21
C ILE A 5 8.93 6.63 -21.16
N PHE A 6 8.43 7.74 -20.60
CA PHE A 6 7.97 8.89 -21.36
C PHE A 6 9.04 9.98 -21.25
N GLU A 7 9.68 10.31 -22.37
CA GLU A 7 10.82 11.26 -22.42
C GLU A 7 10.45 12.68 -21.96
N THR A 8 9.16 13.05 -22.07
CA THR A 8 8.63 14.32 -21.59
C THR A 8 7.23 14.13 -21.00
N PRO A 9 6.77 15.00 -20.08
CA PRO A 9 5.41 14.94 -19.55
C PRO A 9 4.34 15.00 -20.64
N TRP A 10 4.59 15.73 -21.73
CA TRP A 10 3.66 15.86 -22.86
C TRP A 10 3.45 14.56 -23.62
N ALA A 11 4.42 13.65 -23.58
CA ALA A 11 4.32 12.34 -24.24
C ALA A 11 3.26 11.42 -23.57
N LEU A 12 2.72 11.79 -22.41
CA LEU A 12 1.59 11.09 -21.78
C LEU A 12 0.26 11.35 -22.50
N LEU A 13 0.10 12.52 -23.14
CA LEU A 13 -1.16 12.89 -23.78
C LEU A 13 -1.46 11.95 -24.96
N GLY A 14 -2.70 11.47 -25.07
CA GLY A 14 -3.09 10.53 -26.12
C GLY A 14 -2.75 9.07 -25.83
N THR A 15 -2.31 8.75 -24.61
CA THR A 15 -2.01 7.38 -24.18
C THR A 15 -3.02 6.80 -23.20
N GLU A 16 -4.18 7.46 -23.06
CA GLU A 16 -5.27 7.03 -22.19
C GLU A 16 -5.69 5.58 -22.49
N GLY A 17 -5.97 4.80 -21.44
CA GLY A 17 -6.33 3.39 -21.57
C GLY A 17 -5.13 2.45 -21.82
N THR A 18 -3.91 2.97 -21.92
CA THR A 18 -2.70 2.14 -21.94
C THR A 18 -2.58 1.33 -20.65
N ASP A 19 -2.38 0.02 -20.79
CA ASP A 19 -1.95 -0.85 -19.68
C ASP A 19 -0.46 -0.64 -19.39
N LEU A 20 -0.13 -0.21 -18.17
CA LEU A 20 1.24 0.00 -17.68
C LEU A 20 1.81 -1.24 -16.95
N GLY A 21 1.00 -2.28 -16.77
CA GLY A 21 1.34 -3.50 -16.06
C GLY A 21 1.33 -3.36 -14.54
N ALA A 22 1.56 -4.49 -13.86
CA ALA A 22 1.67 -4.56 -12.40
C ALA A 22 3.09 -4.25 -11.89
N THR A 23 3.18 -3.69 -10.69
CA THR A 23 4.47 -3.61 -9.98
C THR A 23 4.92 -4.99 -9.50
N PRO A 24 6.22 -5.18 -9.18
CA PRO A 24 6.65 -6.35 -8.42
C PRO A 24 5.92 -6.45 -7.08
N TRP A 25 5.74 -7.67 -6.58
CA TRP A 25 5.16 -7.89 -5.25
C TRP A 25 5.92 -7.14 -4.16
N LEU A 26 5.19 -6.40 -3.34
CA LEU A 26 5.70 -5.73 -2.15
C LEU A 26 5.20 -6.46 -0.91
N ARG A 27 6.12 -6.97 -0.08
CA ARG A 27 5.74 -7.56 1.21
C ARG A 27 5.26 -6.46 2.17
N ILE A 28 4.09 -6.68 2.75
CA ILE A 28 3.54 -5.87 3.84
C ILE A 28 3.78 -6.62 5.15
N ASP A 29 4.72 -6.13 5.95
CA ASP A 29 5.01 -6.65 7.28
C ASP A 29 4.55 -5.68 8.37
N GLN A 30 4.53 -6.16 9.61
CA GLN A 30 4.06 -5.38 10.76
C GLN A 30 4.83 -4.07 10.93
N GLY A 31 6.13 -4.06 10.65
CA GLY A 31 6.95 -2.85 10.77
C GLY A 31 6.49 -1.72 9.84
N ARG A 32 6.03 -2.04 8.62
CA ARG A 32 5.42 -1.06 7.72
C ARG A 32 4.06 -0.57 8.24
N ILE A 33 3.25 -1.47 8.78
CA ILE A 33 1.93 -1.16 9.35
C ILE A 33 2.10 -0.22 10.54
N ASP A 34 2.95 -0.56 11.50
CA ASP A 34 3.26 0.25 12.69
C ASP A 34 3.89 1.60 12.30
N GLY A 35 4.75 1.59 11.28
CA GLY A 35 5.34 2.80 10.73
C GLY A 35 4.29 3.77 10.20
N PHE A 36 3.27 3.26 9.51
CA PHE A 36 2.15 4.06 9.01
C PHE A 36 1.31 4.61 10.17
N ALA A 37 0.97 3.78 11.16
CA ALA A 37 0.27 4.20 12.37
C ALA A 37 0.98 5.37 13.07
N ARG A 38 2.32 5.29 13.19
CA ARG A 38 3.14 6.32 13.84
C ARG A 38 3.10 7.67 13.10
N VAL A 39 3.07 7.67 11.77
CA VAL A 39 3.08 8.93 10.99
C VAL A 39 1.70 9.53 10.82
N THR A 40 0.64 8.72 10.80
CA THR A 40 -0.74 9.20 10.62
C THR A 40 -1.48 9.42 11.95
N GLY A 41 -1.01 8.79 13.03
CA GLY A 41 -1.69 8.78 14.31
C GLY A 41 -2.74 7.66 14.45
N ASP A 42 -2.98 6.86 13.40
CA ASP A 42 -3.96 5.77 13.43
C ASP A 42 -3.39 4.51 14.10
N HIS A 43 -3.60 4.43 15.40
CA HIS A 43 -3.20 3.30 16.26
C HIS A 43 -4.38 2.38 16.59
N GLU A 44 -5.39 2.28 15.72
CA GLU A 44 -6.48 1.32 15.92
C GLU A 44 -5.93 -0.10 16.09
N TRP A 45 -6.44 -0.82 17.09
CA TRP A 45 -5.86 -2.08 17.56
C TRP A 45 -5.78 -3.17 16.50
N ILE A 46 -6.68 -3.13 15.52
CA ILE A 46 -6.69 -4.06 14.37
C ILE A 46 -5.43 -3.94 13.51
N HIS A 47 -4.69 -2.83 13.63
CA HIS A 47 -3.45 -2.58 12.91
C HIS A 47 -2.21 -2.88 13.75
N VAL A 48 -2.20 -2.48 15.02
CA VAL A 48 -0.95 -2.37 15.82
C VAL A 48 -0.86 -3.30 17.03
N ASP A 49 -1.91 -4.06 17.37
CA ASP A 49 -1.93 -4.97 18.52
C ASP A 49 -2.14 -6.42 18.06
N PRO A 50 -1.07 -7.20 17.84
CA PRO A 50 -1.17 -8.60 17.41
C PRO A 50 -1.90 -9.51 18.38
N VAL A 51 -1.78 -9.27 19.69
CA VAL A 51 -2.39 -10.12 20.72
C VAL A 51 -3.90 -9.93 20.69
N ARG A 52 -4.36 -8.68 20.66
CA ARG A 52 -5.79 -8.37 20.58
C ARG A 52 -6.36 -8.75 19.20
N ALA A 53 -5.64 -8.44 18.12
CA ALA A 53 -6.03 -8.75 16.74
C ALA A 53 -6.22 -10.26 16.49
N ALA A 54 -5.44 -11.13 17.15
CA ALA A 54 -5.56 -12.57 17.02
C ALA A 54 -6.95 -13.12 17.40
N THR A 55 -7.64 -12.47 18.35
CA THR A 55 -9.01 -12.82 18.76
C THR A 55 -10.10 -12.02 18.02
N GLY A 56 -9.69 -11.09 17.16
CA GLY A 56 -10.57 -10.22 16.40
C GLY A 56 -11.13 -10.88 15.14
N PRO A 57 -11.98 -10.15 14.39
CA PRO A 57 -12.67 -10.69 13.21
C PRO A 57 -11.73 -11.09 12.06
N PHE A 58 -10.48 -10.61 12.07
CA PHE A 58 -9.49 -10.90 11.02
C PHE A 58 -8.47 -11.97 11.43
N GLY A 59 -8.43 -12.37 12.72
CA GLY A 59 -7.51 -13.40 13.23
C GLY A 59 -6.02 -13.01 13.27
N THR A 60 -5.67 -11.80 12.82
CA THR A 60 -4.33 -11.21 12.83
C THR A 60 -4.46 -9.70 12.63
N THR A 61 -3.37 -8.96 12.82
CA THR A 61 -3.30 -7.56 12.38
C THR A 61 -3.50 -7.45 10.87
N ILE A 62 -4.15 -6.38 10.46
CA ILE A 62 -4.33 -6.02 9.05
C ILE A 62 -3.69 -4.66 8.76
N ALA A 63 -3.29 -4.43 7.52
CA ALA A 63 -2.78 -3.12 7.10
C ALA A 63 -3.88 -2.05 7.15
N HIS A 64 -3.48 -0.79 7.35
CA HIS A 64 -4.38 0.35 7.19
C HIS A 64 -4.89 0.42 5.74
N GLY A 65 -6.18 0.70 5.54
CA GLY A 65 -6.71 0.93 4.19
C GLY A 65 -5.99 2.08 3.47
N TYR A 66 -5.66 3.14 4.20
CA TYR A 66 -4.90 4.27 3.66
C TYR A 66 -3.42 3.94 3.37
N LEU A 67 -2.83 2.96 4.05
CA LEU A 67 -1.50 2.46 3.67
C LEU A 67 -1.56 1.82 2.28
N THR A 68 -2.55 0.96 2.02
CA THR A 68 -2.75 0.34 0.70
C THR A 68 -2.95 1.40 -0.39
N LEU A 69 -3.79 2.40 -0.15
CA LEU A 69 -4.01 3.50 -1.11
C LEU A 69 -2.73 4.31 -1.37
N SER A 70 -1.92 4.56 -0.32
CA SER A 70 -0.68 5.33 -0.43
C SER A 70 0.43 4.59 -1.19
N LEU A 71 0.26 3.31 -1.49
CA LEU A 71 1.21 2.50 -2.27
C LEU A 71 0.89 2.46 -3.77
N VAL A 72 -0.17 3.16 -4.20
CA VAL A 72 -0.47 3.31 -5.63
C VAL A 72 0.60 4.21 -6.27
N ASN A 73 1.23 3.69 -7.33
CA ASN A 73 2.17 4.42 -8.20
C ASN A 73 1.44 5.03 -9.39
#